data_AF-A0A955WNM5-F1
#
_entry.id   AF-A0A955WNM5-F1
#
_cell.length_a   1.000
_cell.length_b   1.000
_cell.length_c   1.000
_cell.angle_alpha   90.00
_cell.angle_beta   90.00
_cell.angle_gamma   90.00
#
_symmetry.space_group_name_H-M   'P 1'
#
loop_
_entity.id
_entity.type
_entity.pdbx_description
1 polymer ?
#
loop_
_entity_poly.entity_id
_entity_poly.type
_entity_poly.pdbx_seq_one_letter_code
_entity_poly.pdbx_strand_id
1 'polypeptide(L)'
;VRDNVIAMLCGLICYDQFAASLGCPLDGIAMDRAIMAVLAEVLEESGAVKSAADHFLEQLSAATIHGNVMSARHYLRDGPTLFLHFQSCHAAFREHCRRTAWTGEVLDEKALRRQLREEKERDGYVIDLSRQVSFQSPRDRRRCIVIDVEKASRHLDIDGFRDTGAGAPP
;
A
#
# COMPACT_ATOMS: atom_id res chain seq x y z
N VAL A 1 -15.04 -9.54 2.55
CA VAL A 1 -15.46 -9.12 3.91
C VAL A 1 -16.98 -9.22 4.09
N ARG A 2 -17.81 -8.52 3.30
CA ARG A 2 -19.27 -8.57 3.42
C ARG A 2 -19.83 -9.99 3.48
N ASP A 3 -19.46 -10.83 2.53
CA ASP A 3 -20.02 -12.19 2.43
C ASP A 3 -19.53 -13.11 3.56
N ASN A 4 -18.32 -12.87 4.09
CA ASN A 4 -17.80 -13.60 5.26
C ASN A 4 -18.56 -13.21 6.55
N VAL A 5 -18.86 -11.91 6.73
CA VAL A 5 -19.68 -11.43 7.85
C VAL A 5 -21.10 -11.99 7.77
N ILE A 6 -21.69 -12.02 6.57
CA ILE A 6 -23.01 -12.62 6.34
C ILE A 6 -23.00 -14.11 6.69
N ALA A 7 -22.01 -14.87 6.21
CA ALA A 7 -21.90 -16.30 6.52
C ALA A 7 -21.76 -16.57 8.03
N MET A 8 -20.96 -15.78 8.73
CA MET A 8 -20.80 -15.90 10.19
C MET A 8 -22.10 -15.57 10.95
N LEU A 9 -22.78 -14.48 10.59
CA LEU A 9 -24.05 -14.09 11.21
C LEU A 9 -25.13 -15.15 10.99
N CYS A 10 -25.22 -15.70 9.77
CA CYS A 10 -26.11 -16.82 9.49
C CYS A 10 -25.80 -18.04 10.38
N GLY A 11 -24.51 -18.38 10.54
CA GLY A 11 -24.09 -19.48 11.42
C GLY A 11 -24.51 -19.26 12.87
N LEU A 12 -24.35 -18.06 13.40
CA LEU A 12 -24.75 -17.71 14.77
C LEU A 12 -26.28 -17.80 14.96
N ILE A 13 -27.07 -17.32 14.00
CA ILE A 13 -28.54 -17.42 14.04
C ILE A 13 -28.98 -18.90 13.99
N CYS A 14 -28.38 -19.70 13.12
CA CYS A 14 -28.68 -21.14 13.05
C CYS A 14 -28.31 -21.86 14.35
N TYR A 15 -27.20 -21.48 14.97
CA TYR A 15 -26.76 -22.04 16.24
C TYR A 15 -27.71 -21.70 17.40
N ASP A 16 -28.21 -20.46 17.46
CA ASP A 16 -29.22 -20.05 18.43
C ASP A 16 -30.51 -20.87 18.32
N GLN A 17 -31.02 -21.03 17.09
CA GLN A 17 -32.21 -21.83 16.83
C GLN A 17 -32.00 -23.31 17.16
N PHE A 18 -30.81 -23.84 16.91
CA PHE A 18 -30.46 -25.22 17.26
C PHE A 18 -30.39 -25.41 18.78
N ALA A 19 -29.76 -24.50 19.51
CA ALA A 19 -29.67 -24.55 20.96
C ALA A 19 -31.07 -24.47 21.62
N ALA A 20 -31.95 -23.62 21.09
CA ALA A 20 -33.35 -23.57 21.49
C ALA A 20 -34.09 -24.90 21.23
N SER A 21 -33.84 -25.56 20.10
CA SER A 21 -34.45 -26.87 19.78
C SER A 21 -34.03 -28.00 20.74
N LEU A 22 -32.87 -27.86 21.39
CA LEU A 22 -32.37 -28.81 22.40
C LEU A 22 -32.82 -28.46 23.82
N GLY A 23 -33.61 -27.39 24.00
CA GLY A 23 -34.05 -26.93 25.32
C GLY A 23 -32.97 -26.17 26.09
N CYS A 24 -31.91 -25.73 25.42
CA CYS A 24 -30.82 -24.92 26.00
C CYS A 24 -30.74 -23.57 25.28
N PRO A 25 -31.72 -22.66 25.49
CA PRO A 25 -31.68 -21.34 24.86
C PRO A 25 -30.45 -20.56 25.33
N LEU A 26 -29.81 -19.83 24.40
CA LEU A 26 -28.68 -18.99 24.72
C LEU A 26 -29.18 -17.63 25.24
N ASP A 27 -28.48 -17.06 26.23
CA ASP A 27 -28.75 -15.73 26.75
C ASP A 27 -28.24 -14.65 25.79
N GLY A 28 -28.88 -14.54 24.61
CA GLY A 28 -28.66 -13.48 23.63
C GLY A 28 -27.27 -13.47 23.00
N ILE A 29 -27.20 -13.69 21.70
CA ILE A 29 -25.95 -13.55 20.96
C ILE A 29 -25.61 -12.05 20.85
N ALA A 30 -24.47 -11.64 21.41
CA ALA A 30 -23.94 -10.28 21.30
C ALA A 30 -23.40 -10.00 19.89
N MET A 31 -24.30 -9.92 18.90
CA MET A 31 -23.99 -9.77 17.47
C MET A 31 -23.09 -8.57 17.19
N ASP A 32 -23.35 -7.44 17.86
CA ASP A 32 -22.54 -6.23 17.71
C ASP A 32 -21.08 -6.46 18.09
N ARG A 33 -20.82 -7.24 19.16
CA ARG A 33 -19.45 -7.58 19.58
C ARG A 33 -18.78 -8.54 18.58
N ALA A 34 -19.52 -9.51 18.06
CA ALA A 34 -18.99 -10.44 17.06
C ALA A 34 -18.63 -9.73 15.75
N ILE A 35 -19.49 -8.82 15.28
CA ILE A 35 -19.23 -7.98 14.10
C ILE A 35 -18.00 -7.10 14.34
N MET A 36 -17.95 -6.40 15.48
CA MET A 36 -16.82 -5.53 15.81
C MET A 36 -15.50 -6.29 15.96
N ALA A 37 -15.52 -7.52 16.48
CA ALA A 37 -14.34 -8.36 16.56
C ALA A 37 -13.82 -8.76 15.18
N VAL A 38 -14.69 -9.18 14.26
CA VAL A 38 -14.30 -9.51 12.88
C VAL A 38 -13.82 -8.28 12.12
N LEU A 39 -14.47 -7.13 12.32
CA LEU A 39 -14.02 -5.88 11.72
C LEU A 39 -12.65 -5.47 12.27
N ALA A 40 -12.42 -5.60 13.58
CA ALA A 40 -11.12 -5.32 14.20
C ALA A 40 -10.02 -6.30 13.72
N GLU A 41 -10.35 -7.56 13.48
CA GLU A 41 -9.42 -8.56 12.94
C GLU A 41 -9.06 -8.27 11.47
N VAL A 42 -10.04 -7.82 10.67
CA VAL A 42 -9.82 -7.45 9.26
C VAL A 42 -9.09 -6.10 9.14
N LEU A 43 -9.27 -5.22 10.12
CA LEU A 43 -8.62 -3.92 10.22
C LEU A 43 -7.42 -4.04 11.16
N GLU A 44 -6.33 -4.69 10.74
CA GLU A 44 -5.04 -4.56 11.45
C GLU A 44 -4.67 -3.07 11.63
N GLU A 45 -3.92 -2.75 12.70
CA GLU A 45 -3.73 -1.46 13.42
C GLU A 45 -3.53 -0.15 12.62
N SER A 46 -3.55 -0.17 11.29
CA SER A 46 -3.58 1.01 10.43
C SER A 46 -4.82 1.08 9.53
N GLY A 47 -5.98 0.55 9.93
CA GLY A 47 -7.33 1.00 9.50
C GLY A 47 -7.71 0.96 8.01
N ALA A 48 -6.81 0.61 7.10
CA ALA A 48 -7.02 0.50 5.67
C ALA A 48 -6.26 -0.71 5.14
N VAL A 49 -6.94 -1.56 4.37
CA VAL A 49 -6.30 -2.64 3.63
C VAL A 49 -5.33 -2.01 2.63
N LYS A 50 -4.03 -2.22 2.85
CA LYS A 50 -2.99 -1.72 1.95
C LYS A 50 -3.17 -2.32 0.56
N SER A 51 -3.13 -1.46 -0.45
CA SER A 51 -3.12 -1.86 -1.84
C SER A 51 -1.75 -2.45 -2.21
N ALA A 52 -1.66 -3.13 -3.36
CA ALA A 52 -0.36 -3.56 -3.86
C ALA A 52 0.54 -2.37 -4.26
N ALA A 53 -0.02 -1.20 -4.57
CA ALA A 53 0.73 0.05 -4.76
C ALA A 53 1.34 0.56 -3.45
N ASP A 54 0.62 0.43 -2.33
CA ASP A 54 1.11 0.77 -1.00
C ASP A 54 2.29 -0.12 -0.61
N HIS A 55 2.11 -1.44 -0.74
CA HIS A 55 3.20 -2.38 -0.52
C HIS A 55 4.39 -2.15 -1.45
N PHE A 56 4.14 -1.79 -2.71
CA PHE A 56 5.22 -1.43 -3.63
C PHE A 56 6.08 -0.27 -3.09
N LEU A 57 5.47 0.77 -2.53
CA LEU A 57 6.21 1.90 -1.94
C LEU A 57 6.97 1.52 -0.68
N GLU A 58 6.36 0.74 0.21
CA GLU A 58 7.00 0.28 1.44
C GLU A 58 8.19 -0.65 1.16
N GLN A 59 8.04 -1.57 0.21
CA GLN A 59 9.13 -2.46 -0.18
C GLN A 59 10.26 -1.69 -0.90
N LEU A 60 9.94 -0.65 -1.67
CA LEU A 60 10.98 0.22 -2.24
C LEU A 60 11.71 1.02 -1.16
N SER A 61 10.99 1.55 -0.17
CA SER A 61 11.55 2.20 1.00
C SER A 61 12.50 1.26 1.75
N ALA A 62 12.07 0.04 2.07
CA ALA A 62 12.94 -0.97 2.68
C ALA A 62 14.15 -1.32 1.79
N ALA A 63 13.98 -1.34 0.47
CA ALA A 63 15.06 -1.61 -0.47
C ALA A 63 16.11 -0.49 -0.55
N THR A 64 15.82 0.74 -0.09
CA THR A 64 16.85 1.80 0.01
C THR A 64 17.86 1.51 1.11
N ILE A 65 17.43 0.88 2.22
CA ILE A 65 18.29 0.56 3.38
C ILE A 65 19.44 -0.36 2.97
N HIS A 66 19.16 -1.31 2.08
CA HIS A 66 20.16 -2.26 1.56
C HIS A 66 20.91 -1.77 0.31
N GLY A 67 20.63 -0.55 -0.16
CA GLY A 67 21.26 0.03 -1.34
C GLY A 67 20.77 -0.52 -2.69
N ASN A 68 19.72 -1.34 -2.70
CA ASN A 68 19.13 -1.87 -3.95
C ASN A 68 18.35 -0.78 -4.70
N VAL A 69 17.75 0.15 -3.95
CA VAL A 69 17.14 1.37 -4.46
C VAL A 69 18.02 2.54 -4.02
N MET A 70 18.38 3.38 -4.98
CA MET A 70 19.38 4.43 -4.77
C MET A 70 18.86 5.78 -5.24
N SER A 71 19.17 6.81 -4.45
CA SER A 71 18.90 8.19 -4.83
C SER A 71 19.72 8.59 -6.06
N ALA A 72 19.22 9.56 -6.83
CA ALA A 72 19.77 10.03 -8.11
C ALA A 72 19.89 8.93 -9.20
N ARG A 73 19.33 7.74 -8.98
CA ARG A 73 19.23 6.66 -9.98
C ARG A 73 17.80 6.14 -10.12
N HIS A 74 17.16 5.83 -9.00
CA HIS A 74 15.82 5.27 -8.94
C HIS A 74 14.80 6.31 -8.49
N TYR A 75 15.19 7.15 -7.52
CA TYR A 75 14.35 8.22 -7.03
C TYR A 75 15.12 9.51 -6.80
N LEU A 76 14.37 10.60 -6.67
CA LEU A 76 14.81 11.86 -6.10
C LEU A 76 13.78 12.30 -5.06
N ARG A 77 14.24 12.84 -3.93
CA ARG A 77 13.36 13.49 -2.96
C ARG A 77 13.78 14.96 -2.82
N ASP A 78 12.77 15.82 -2.82
CA ASP A 78 12.86 17.27 -2.65
C ASP A 78 11.79 17.69 -1.62
N GLY A 79 12.20 17.75 -0.35
CA GLY A 79 11.31 18.00 0.78
C GLY A 79 10.13 17.00 0.85
N PRO A 80 8.86 17.47 0.74
CA PRO A 80 7.68 16.62 0.79
C PRO A 80 7.41 15.89 -0.53
N THR A 81 8.14 16.18 -1.61
CA THR A 81 7.90 15.59 -2.93
C THR A 81 8.90 14.50 -3.25
N LEU A 82 8.40 13.31 -3.59
CA LEU A 82 9.19 12.16 -4.03
C LEU A 82 8.95 11.89 -5.51
N PHE A 83 10.03 11.85 -6.28
CA PHE A 83 10.03 11.53 -7.71
C PHE A 83 10.57 10.11 -7.89
N LEU A 84 9.73 9.18 -8.33
CA LEU A 84 10.10 7.79 -8.61
C LEU A 84 10.21 7.54 -10.10
N HIS A 85 11.38 7.10 -10.57
CA HIS A 85 11.52 6.60 -11.92
C HIS A 85 10.89 5.20 -12.03
N PHE A 86 9.64 5.15 -12.48
CA PHE A 86 8.79 3.96 -12.39
C PHE A 86 9.46 2.68 -12.88
N GLN A 87 10.07 2.70 -14.08
CA GLN A 87 10.63 1.50 -14.69
C GLN A 87 11.82 0.94 -13.89
N SER A 88 12.72 1.82 -13.44
CA SER A 88 13.86 1.37 -12.61
C SER A 88 13.41 0.92 -11.23
N CYS A 89 12.44 1.60 -10.63
CA CYS A 89 11.88 1.20 -9.34
C CYS A 89 11.15 -0.15 -9.43
N HIS A 90 10.32 -0.38 -10.45
CA HIS A 90 9.61 -1.66 -10.63
C HIS A 90 10.57 -2.84 -10.79
N ALA A 91 11.63 -2.67 -11.59
CA ALA A 91 12.68 -3.67 -11.71
C ALA A 91 13.37 -3.95 -10.37
N ALA A 92 13.74 -2.90 -9.62
CA ALA A 92 14.37 -3.04 -8.30
C ALA A 92 13.44 -3.68 -7.26
N PHE A 93 12.14 -3.39 -7.31
CA PHE A 93 11.11 -4.00 -6.46
C PHE A 93 11.00 -5.51 -6.73
N ARG A 94 10.86 -5.94 -7.99
CA ARG A 94 10.78 -7.37 -8.32
C ARG A 94 12.00 -8.14 -7.84
N GLU A 95 13.18 -7.54 -8.00
CA GLU A 95 14.44 -8.10 -7.54
C GLU A 95 14.47 -8.20 -6.00
N HIS A 96 14.04 -7.15 -5.30
CA HIS A 96 13.97 -7.12 -3.85
C HIS A 96 13.03 -8.22 -3.32
N CYS A 97 11.80 -8.30 -3.82
CA CYS A 97 10.83 -9.32 -3.41
C CYS A 97 11.34 -10.73 -3.64
N ARG A 98 12.02 -10.99 -4.77
CA ARG A 98 12.63 -12.28 -5.06
C ARG A 98 13.74 -12.62 -4.06
N ARG A 99 14.56 -11.65 -3.66
CA ARG A 99 15.67 -11.85 -2.73
C ARG A 99 15.19 -12.07 -1.28
N THR A 100 14.13 -11.39 -0.88
CA THR A 100 13.58 -11.47 0.48
C THR A 100 12.53 -12.58 0.64
N ALA A 101 12.24 -13.32 -0.44
CA ALA A 101 11.15 -14.30 -0.48
C ALA A 101 9.80 -13.69 -0.01
N TRP A 102 9.55 -12.44 -0.40
CA TRP A 102 8.34 -11.73 -0.02
C TRP A 102 7.09 -12.43 -0.56
N THR A 103 6.08 -12.61 0.28
CA THR A 103 4.87 -13.41 0.01
C THR A 103 3.69 -12.59 -0.50
N GLY A 104 3.82 -11.27 -0.60
CA GLY A 104 2.76 -10.39 -1.11
C GLY A 104 2.64 -10.40 -2.64
N GLU A 105 1.65 -9.68 -3.15
CA GLU A 105 1.36 -9.62 -4.58
C GLU A 105 2.39 -8.74 -5.32
N VAL A 106 3.13 -9.33 -6.27
CA VAL A 106 4.02 -8.61 -7.17
C VAL A 106 3.28 -8.31 -8.48
N LEU A 107 2.67 -7.13 -8.56
CA LEU A 107 1.95 -6.69 -9.77
C LEU A 107 2.88 -6.48 -10.97
N ASP A 108 2.33 -6.67 -12.17
CA ASP A 108 2.96 -6.23 -13.41
C ASP A 108 2.92 -4.68 -13.53
N GLU A 109 3.70 -4.14 -14.47
CA GLU A 109 3.80 -2.68 -14.67
C GLU A 109 2.44 -2.02 -14.98
N LYS A 110 1.57 -2.70 -15.73
CA LYS A 110 0.30 -2.15 -16.19
C LYS A 110 -0.71 -2.09 -15.06
N ALA A 111 -0.79 -3.16 -14.27
CA ALA A 111 -1.65 -3.26 -13.10
C ALA A 111 -1.22 -2.27 -12.02
N LEU A 112 0.10 -2.14 -11.76
CA LEU A 112 0.61 -1.18 -10.79
C LEU A 112 0.36 0.28 -11.23
N ARG A 113 0.58 0.60 -12.51
CA ARG A 113 0.22 1.92 -13.06
C ARG A 113 -1.26 2.23 -12.95
N ARG A 114 -2.12 1.23 -13.07
CA ARG A 114 -3.56 1.38 -12.90
C ARG A 114 -3.89 1.74 -11.44
N GLN A 115 -3.35 1.02 -10.47
CA GLN A 115 -3.57 1.35 -9.04
C GLN A 115 -3.05 2.74 -8.68
N LEU A 116 -1.87 3.13 -9.14
CA LEU A 116 -1.35 4.49 -8.90
C LEU A 116 -2.21 5.59 -9.53
N ARG A 117 -2.89 5.28 -10.64
CA ARG A 117 -3.88 6.19 -11.25
C ARG A 117 -5.13 6.28 -10.41
N GLU A 118 -5.65 5.15 -9.94
CA GLU A 118 -6.81 5.10 -9.04
C GLU A 118 -6.52 5.91 -7.76
N GLU A 119 -5.31 5.82 -7.20
CA GLU A 119 -4.88 6.65 -6.06
C GLU A 119 -4.84 8.15 -6.38
N LYS A 120 -4.35 8.54 -7.56
CA LYS A 120 -4.40 9.93 -8.01
C LYS A 120 -5.85 10.42 -8.19
N GLU A 121 -6.72 9.60 -8.77
CA GLU A 121 -8.14 9.94 -9.00
C GLU A 121 -8.92 10.10 -7.70
N ARG A 122 -8.48 9.45 -6.61
CA ARG A 122 -9.04 9.57 -5.26
C ARG A 122 -8.45 10.72 -4.44
N ASP A 123 -7.61 11.57 -5.05
CA ASP A 123 -6.83 12.61 -4.35
C ASP A 123 -5.96 12.05 -3.20
N GLY A 124 -5.44 10.83 -3.40
CA GLY A 124 -4.50 10.17 -2.50
C GLY A 124 -3.12 10.81 -2.50
N TYR A 125 -2.09 10.00 -2.26
CA TYR A 125 -0.70 10.48 -2.18
C TYR A 125 0.00 10.64 -3.54
N VAL A 126 -0.63 10.22 -4.65
CA VAL A 126 -0.03 10.33 -5.99
C VAL A 126 -0.39 11.68 -6.63
N ILE A 127 0.61 12.52 -6.86
CA ILE A 127 0.45 13.86 -7.48
C ILE A 127 0.45 13.75 -9.01
N ASP A 128 1.39 13.00 -9.58
CA ASP A 128 1.56 12.84 -11.03
C ASP A 128 2.10 11.45 -11.38
N LEU A 129 1.79 10.94 -12.58
CA LEU A 129 2.20 9.61 -13.05
C LEU A 129 3.29 9.65 -14.11
N SER A 130 3.62 10.84 -14.63
CA SER A 130 4.43 11.02 -15.83
C SER A 130 5.11 12.39 -15.89
N ARG A 131 5.60 12.92 -14.75
CA ARG A 131 6.35 14.18 -14.73
C ARG A 131 7.76 13.97 -15.28
N GLN A 132 8.22 14.83 -16.19
CA GLN A 132 9.64 14.81 -16.59
C GLN A 132 10.49 15.46 -15.51
N VAL A 133 11.53 14.75 -15.07
CA VAL A 133 12.48 15.20 -14.06
C VAL A 133 13.89 14.88 -14.52
N SER A 134 14.80 15.83 -14.34
CA SER A 134 16.23 15.65 -14.60
C SER A 134 16.90 15.03 -13.38
N PHE A 135 17.56 13.89 -13.54
CA PHE A 135 18.18 13.18 -12.41
C PHE A 135 19.58 13.72 -12.09
N GLN A 136 20.57 13.33 -12.89
CA GLN A 136 21.96 13.72 -12.68
C GLN A 136 22.42 14.83 -13.62
N SER A 137 21.76 14.96 -14.77
CA SER A 137 22.08 16.00 -15.75
C SER A 137 20.81 16.47 -16.48
N PRO A 138 20.82 17.69 -17.04
CA PRO A 138 19.72 18.18 -17.88
C PRO A 138 19.42 17.32 -19.12
N ARG A 139 20.36 16.45 -19.52
CA ARG A 139 20.18 15.49 -20.62
C ARG A 139 19.57 14.16 -20.15
N ASP A 140 19.59 13.89 -18.84
CA ASP A 140 19.02 12.69 -18.24
C ASP A 140 17.63 12.98 -17.68
N ARG A 141 16.70 13.29 -18.58
CA ARG A 141 15.29 13.54 -18.25
C ARG A 141 14.49 12.25 -18.30
N ARG A 142 13.88 11.90 -17.18
CA ARG A 142 13.10 10.67 -17.03
C ARG A 142 11.67 10.96 -16.62
N ARG A 143 10.73 10.13 -17.08
CA ARG A 143 9.32 10.21 -16.67
C ARG A 143 9.15 9.53 -15.32
N CYS A 144 8.73 10.32 -14.34
CA CYS A 144 8.60 9.91 -12.96
C CYS A 144 7.17 9.99 -12.47
N ILE A 145 6.84 9.11 -11.54
CA ILE A 145 5.68 9.27 -10.68
C ILE A 145 6.08 10.24 -9.57
N VAL A 146 5.17 11.13 -9.22
CA VAL A 146 5.36 12.15 -8.20
C VAL A 146 4.45 11.80 -7.04
N ILE A 147 5.02 11.70 -5.84
CA ILE A 147 4.35 11.29 -4.61
C ILE A 147 4.50 12.39 -3.57
N ASP A 148 3.40 12.67 -2.89
CA ASP A 148 3.35 13.46 -1.67
C ASP A 148 3.75 12.56 -0.49
N VAL A 149 4.96 12.77 0.03
CA VAL A 149 5.50 11.99 1.14
C VAL A 149 4.72 12.25 2.42
N GLU A 150 4.25 13.48 2.65
CA GLU A 150 3.49 13.81 3.87
C GLU A 150 2.13 13.11 3.89
N LYS A 151 1.44 13.02 2.74
CA LYS A 151 0.19 12.25 2.63
C LYS A 151 0.45 10.75 2.76
N ALA A 152 1.49 10.23 2.10
CA ALA A 152 1.83 8.80 2.11
C ALA A 152 2.27 8.32 3.51
N SER A 153 3.13 9.06 4.21
CA SER A 153 3.62 8.72 5.55
C SER A 153 2.54 8.65 6.63
N ARG A 154 1.30 9.09 6.36
CA ARG A 154 0.17 8.92 7.30
C ARG A 154 -0.24 7.47 7.49
N HIS A 155 0.04 6.61 6.51
CA HIS A 155 -0.38 5.20 6.52
C HIS A 155 0.63 4.23 5.88
N LEU A 156 1.73 4.74 5.31
CA LEU A 156 2.79 3.96 4.69
C LEU A 156 4.14 4.16 5.38
N ASP A 157 4.92 3.09 5.52
CA ASP A 157 6.32 3.16 5.97
C ASP A 157 7.25 3.47 4.78
N ILE A 158 7.52 4.77 4.57
CA ILE A 158 8.33 5.27 3.45
C ILE A 158 9.54 6.10 3.88
N ASP A 159 9.98 5.95 5.13
CA ASP A 159 11.08 6.73 5.71
C ASP A 159 12.46 6.42 5.10
N GLY A 160 12.58 5.32 4.36
CA GLY A 160 13.79 4.94 3.64
C GLY A 160 14.18 5.92 2.53
N PHE A 161 13.24 6.71 1.99
CA PHE A 161 13.55 7.69 0.94
C PHE A 161 14.17 8.96 1.53
N ARG A 162 15.50 9.02 1.58
CA ARG A 162 16.21 10.20 2.11
C ARG A 162 16.11 11.41 1.19
N ASP A 163 16.00 12.60 1.79
CA ASP A 163 16.06 13.87 1.07
C ASP A 163 17.42 14.03 0.39
N THR A 164 17.41 14.44 -0.87
CA THR A 164 18.63 14.62 -1.65
C THR A 164 19.14 16.04 -1.62
N GLY A 165 18.32 17.02 -1.20
CA GLY A 165 18.65 18.45 -1.29
C GLY A 165 18.94 18.95 -2.71
N ALA A 166 18.87 18.07 -3.71
CA ALA A 166 19.03 18.37 -5.12
C ALA A 166 17.63 18.74 -5.63
N GLY A 167 17.32 20.05 -5.59
CA GLY A 167 16.09 20.57 -6.16
C GLY A 167 15.93 20.01 -7.57
N ALA A 168 14.81 19.33 -7.83
CA ALA A 168 14.54 18.76 -9.14
C ALA A 168 14.61 19.89 -10.17
N PRO A 169 15.60 19.90 -11.09
CA PRO A 169 15.68 20.97 -12.08
C PRO A 169 14.42 20.94 -12.94
N PRO A 170 13.86 22.12 -13.31
CA PRO A 170 12.64 22.21 -14.11
C PRO A 170 12.70 21.43 -15.43
#